data_AF-A0A8J4TFL9-F1
#
_entry.id   AF-A0A8J4TFL9-F1
#
_cell.length_a   1.000
_cell.length_b   1.000
_cell.length_c   1.000
_cell.angle_alpha   90.00
_cell.angle_beta   90.00
_cell.angle_gamma   90.00
#
_symmetry.space_group_name_H-M   'P 1'
#
loop_
_entity.id
_entity.type
_entity.pdbx_description
1 polymer ?
#
loop_
_entity_poly.entity_id
_entity_poly.type
_entity_poly.pdbx_seq_one_letter_code
_entity_poly.pdbx_strand_id
1 'polypeptide(L)'
;MTSVSSYHVQGLLGSRSSFREVPFIDGEDNLRQAIKELVSSLPEEEREAYPMDEETFLRLYRSYLKHEDNIIDWEKITQPEGLINSYDSLVQPKPSEVSTMLNKLVVIKLNGGLGTSMGCAGPKSLIPVREGKNFIDLTVEQIKELNEIYHCDVPLVLMNSFNTDNDTEQTLKKLGEKRPQIFTFEQNRFPRLSAETGLPLKFNGTYSKSDRDELWYPPGHGDVYRCFQKSGLLKKFMLSGKEWVFISNIDNLGATVDTGKSVYVSILKRL
;
A
#
# COMPACT_ATOMS: atom_id res chain seq x y z
N MET A 1 35.68 43.69 -22.84
CA MET A 1 35.83 44.31 -21.51
C MET A 1 34.46 44.76 -21.04
N THR A 2 33.81 43.94 -20.22
CA THR A 2 32.64 44.33 -19.43
C THR A 2 32.62 43.40 -18.21
N SER A 3 32.91 43.98 -17.05
CA SER A 3 33.09 43.32 -15.76
C SER A 3 31.76 42.83 -15.21
N VAL A 4 31.70 41.54 -14.83
CA VAL A 4 30.60 40.98 -14.06
C VAL A 4 30.86 41.27 -12.58
N SER A 5 29.98 42.06 -11.98
CA SER A 5 29.97 42.34 -10.53
C SER A 5 29.48 41.11 -9.78
N SER A 6 30.36 40.49 -9.00
CA SER A 6 30.06 39.41 -8.07
C SER A 6 29.31 39.97 -6.86
N TYR A 7 28.02 39.65 -6.74
CA TYR A 7 27.28 39.85 -5.50
C TYR A 7 27.53 38.66 -4.57
N HIS A 8 28.31 38.91 -3.52
CA HIS A 8 28.38 38.05 -2.34
C HIS A 8 27.00 38.01 -1.66
N VAL A 9 26.41 36.81 -1.57
CA VAL A 9 25.34 36.53 -0.61
C VAL A 9 25.98 35.86 0.60
N GLN A 10 26.36 36.68 1.58
CA GLN A 10 26.75 36.22 2.91
C GLN A 10 25.49 35.85 3.71
N GLY A 11 25.47 34.59 4.15
CA GLY A 11 24.92 34.07 5.40
C GLY A 11 23.70 34.75 6.04
N LEU A 12 22.55 34.07 5.90
CA LEU A 12 21.55 33.98 6.97
C LEU A 12 21.15 32.51 7.11
N LEU A 13 22.05 31.75 7.76
CA LEU A 13 21.71 30.46 8.37
C LEU A 13 20.78 30.73 9.55
N GLY A 14 19.49 30.87 9.27
CA GLY A 14 18.46 30.74 10.29
C GLY A 14 18.41 29.29 10.74
N SER A 15 18.81 29.01 11.97
CA SER A 15 18.68 27.70 12.61
C SER A 15 17.20 27.29 12.65
N ARG A 16 16.78 26.43 11.73
CA ARG A 16 15.55 25.64 11.90
C ARG A 16 15.93 24.45 12.79
N SER A 17 15.73 24.60 14.10
CA SER A 17 15.78 23.46 15.01
C SER A 17 14.82 22.39 14.48
N SER A 18 15.36 21.27 14.02
CA SER A 18 14.55 20.14 13.57
C SER A 18 13.86 19.56 14.80
N PHE A 19 12.57 19.19 14.72
CA PHE A 19 11.92 18.50 15.85
C PHE A 19 12.60 17.17 16.23
N ARG A 20 13.53 16.68 15.39
CA ARG A 20 14.50 15.63 15.72
C ARG A 20 15.36 15.94 16.97
N GLU A 21 15.44 17.21 17.39
CA GLU A 21 16.18 17.67 18.57
C GLU A 21 15.40 17.53 19.88
N VAL A 22 14.09 17.19 19.83
CA VAL A 22 13.27 16.97 21.04
C VAL A 22 13.64 15.61 21.68
N PRO A 23 13.81 15.53 23.01
CA PRO A 23 14.02 14.26 23.70
C PRO A 23 12.97 13.21 23.34
N PHE A 24 13.41 12.01 22.99
CA PHE A 24 12.59 10.95 22.38
C PHE A 24 11.34 10.56 23.19
N ILE A 25 11.44 10.53 24.53
CA ILE A 25 10.34 10.14 25.43
C ILE A 25 9.27 11.23 25.46
N ASP A 26 9.68 12.49 25.63
CA ASP A 26 8.76 13.64 25.65
C ASP A 26 8.08 13.83 24.28
N GLY A 27 8.78 13.53 23.18
CA GLY A 27 8.21 13.56 21.84
C GLY A 27 7.09 12.54 21.60
N GLU A 28 7.22 11.32 22.13
CA GLU A 28 6.20 10.27 21.94
C GLU A 28 4.92 10.55 22.72
N ASP A 29 5.02 10.96 24.00
CA ASP A 29 3.85 11.28 24.82
C ASP A 29 3.08 12.48 24.27
N ASN A 30 3.81 13.52 23.82
CA ASN A 30 3.23 14.66 23.12
C ASN A 30 2.54 14.24 21.81
N LEU A 31 3.14 13.33 21.04
CA LEU A 31 2.54 12.81 19.81
C LEU A 31 1.25 12.03 20.11
N ARG A 32 1.26 11.12 21.10
CA ARG A 32 0.07 10.37 21.52
C ARG A 32 -1.07 11.30 21.95
N GLN A 33 -0.74 12.32 22.74
CA GLN A 33 -1.72 13.32 23.16
C GLN A 33 -2.28 14.10 21.96
N ALA A 34 -1.42 14.52 21.04
CA ALA A 34 -1.85 15.24 19.84
C ALA A 34 -2.71 14.37 18.89
N ILE A 35 -2.44 13.07 18.77
CA ILE A 35 -3.28 12.14 18.02
C ILE A 35 -4.66 11.99 18.69
N LYS A 36 -4.71 11.86 20.02
CA LYS A 36 -5.99 11.81 20.75
C LYS A 36 -6.80 13.07 20.57
N GLU A 37 -6.16 14.24 20.58
CA GLU A 37 -6.82 15.53 20.29
C GLU A 37 -7.36 15.57 18.86
N LEU A 38 -6.58 15.12 17.86
CA LEU A 38 -7.02 15.03 16.47
C LEU A 38 -8.27 14.15 16.33
N VAL A 39 -8.26 12.95 16.90
CA VAL A 39 -9.41 12.03 16.83
C VAL A 39 -10.62 12.60 17.59
N SER A 40 -10.39 13.24 18.74
CA SER A 40 -11.47 13.85 19.54
C SER A 40 -12.14 15.02 18.83
N SER A 41 -11.40 15.72 17.96
CA SER A 41 -11.92 16.82 17.14
C SER A 41 -12.87 16.37 16.02
N LEU A 42 -12.89 15.08 15.69
CA LEU A 42 -13.82 14.51 14.73
C LEU A 42 -15.23 14.36 15.34
N PRO A 43 -16.30 14.53 14.53
CA PRO A 43 -17.67 14.22 14.96
C PRO A 43 -17.76 12.80 15.52
N GLU A 44 -18.52 12.61 16.61
CA GLU A 44 -18.59 11.33 17.32
C GLU A 44 -18.99 10.16 16.42
N GLU A 45 -19.96 10.39 15.53
CA GLU A 45 -20.45 9.43 14.54
C GLU A 45 -19.38 9.03 13.50
N GLU A 46 -18.38 9.88 13.29
CA GLU A 46 -17.30 9.63 12.33
C GLU A 46 -16.09 8.95 12.97
N ARG A 47 -15.92 8.97 14.30
CA ARG A 47 -14.68 8.46 14.95
C ARG A 47 -14.39 7.00 14.65
N GLU A 48 -15.43 6.15 14.59
CA GLU A 48 -15.29 4.73 14.25
C GLU A 48 -14.84 4.53 12.80
N ALA A 49 -15.13 5.47 11.91
CA ALA A 49 -14.68 5.46 10.52
C ALA A 49 -13.19 5.85 10.35
N TYR A 50 -12.46 6.21 11.42
CA TYR A 50 -11.03 6.50 11.40
C TYR A 50 -10.23 5.55 12.31
N PRO A 51 -10.29 4.21 12.09
CA PRO A 51 -9.49 3.28 12.87
C PRO A 51 -8.00 3.48 12.54
N MET A 52 -7.20 3.76 13.57
CA MET A 52 -5.75 3.92 13.43
C MET A 52 -5.02 2.84 14.25
N ASP A 53 -4.10 2.13 13.60
CA ASP A 53 -3.14 1.28 14.30
C ASP A 53 -2.03 2.11 14.96
N GLU A 54 -2.33 2.67 16.14
CA GLU A 54 -1.44 3.54 16.90
C GLU A 54 -0.05 2.93 17.08
N GLU A 55 0.04 1.64 17.44
CA GLU A 55 1.33 1.00 17.69
C GLU A 55 2.18 0.90 16.41
N THR A 56 1.56 0.61 15.26
CA THR A 56 2.30 0.61 13.98
C THR A 56 2.76 2.02 13.62
N PHE A 57 1.92 3.03 13.79
CA PHE A 57 2.29 4.41 13.51
C PHE A 57 3.44 4.87 14.41
N LEU A 58 3.34 4.64 15.72
CA LEU A 58 4.39 5.00 16.67
C LEU A 58 5.68 4.26 16.38
N ARG A 59 5.64 2.97 16.01
CA ARG A 59 6.86 2.25 15.61
C ARG A 59 7.53 2.90 14.39
N LEU A 60 6.77 3.31 13.38
CA LEU A 60 7.31 4.02 12.21
C LEU A 60 7.92 5.37 12.61
N TYR A 61 7.22 6.12 13.48
CA TYR A 61 7.70 7.39 14.01
C TYR A 61 9.00 7.23 14.81
N ARG A 62 9.06 6.24 15.71
CA ARG A 62 10.28 5.87 16.45
C ARG A 62 11.42 5.51 15.51
N SER A 63 11.15 4.74 14.45
CA SER A 63 12.15 4.38 13.43
C SER A 63 12.66 5.61 12.68
N TYR A 64 11.77 6.55 12.36
CA TYR A 64 12.11 7.80 11.70
C TYR A 64 12.99 8.70 12.58
N LEU A 65 12.70 8.80 13.88
CA LEU A 65 13.52 9.58 14.83
C LEU A 65 14.86 8.92 15.14
N LYS A 66 14.89 7.59 15.26
CA LYS A 66 16.12 6.82 15.52
C LYS A 66 17.04 6.72 14.31
N HIS A 67 16.55 7.01 13.11
CA HIS A 67 17.39 7.00 11.93
C HIS A 67 18.42 8.12 12.02
N GLU A 68 19.61 7.76 12.52
CA GLU A 68 20.84 8.13 11.83
C GLU A 68 20.66 7.65 10.39
N ASP A 69 20.93 8.53 9.41
CA ASP A 69 20.84 8.16 8.02
C ASP A 69 21.65 6.85 7.86
N ASN A 70 20.97 5.73 7.60
CA ASN A 70 21.62 4.47 7.28
C ASN A 70 22.24 4.66 5.89
N ILE A 71 23.32 5.43 5.84
CA ILE A 71 24.09 5.69 4.65
C ILE A 71 24.63 4.33 4.26
N ILE A 72 24.09 3.80 3.16
CA ILE A 72 24.56 2.55 2.59
C ILE A 72 26.04 2.75 2.31
N ASP A 73 26.88 1.96 2.97
CA ASP A 73 28.31 1.96 2.72
C ASP A 73 28.55 1.46 1.30
N TRP A 74 28.90 2.40 0.41
CA TRP A 74 29.04 2.14 -1.02
C TRP A 74 30.07 1.05 -1.30
N GLU A 75 31.12 0.96 -0.47
CA GLU A 75 32.18 -0.05 -0.63
C GLU A 75 31.69 -1.47 -0.30
N LYS A 76 30.60 -1.60 0.46
CA LYS A 76 29.97 -2.90 0.79
C LYS A 76 28.94 -3.35 -0.24
N ILE A 77 28.63 -2.54 -1.25
CA ILE A 77 27.67 -2.91 -2.31
C ILE A 77 28.37 -3.84 -3.30
N THR A 78 27.85 -5.07 -3.43
CA THR A 78 28.35 -6.08 -4.38
C THR A 78 27.30 -6.47 -5.39
N GLN A 79 27.73 -7.02 -6.53
CA GLN A 79 26.79 -7.61 -7.50
C GLN A 79 26.10 -8.83 -6.88
N PRO A 80 24.78 -9.00 -7.11
CA PRO A 80 24.00 -10.11 -6.52
C PRO A 80 24.18 -11.42 -7.32
N GLU A 81 25.43 -11.85 -7.51
CA GLU A 81 25.76 -13.06 -8.27
C GLU A 81 25.09 -14.30 -7.67
N GLY A 82 24.38 -15.06 -8.51
CA GLY A 82 23.66 -16.27 -8.09
C GLY A 82 22.37 -16.02 -7.26
N LEU A 83 22.02 -14.77 -6.97
CA LEU A 83 20.77 -14.42 -6.26
C LEU A 83 19.61 -14.11 -7.20
N ILE A 84 19.90 -13.72 -8.45
CA ILE A 84 18.91 -13.37 -9.48
C ILE A 84 19.06 -14.35 -10.64
N ASN A 85 18.01 -15.14 -10.88
CA ASN A 85 17.97 -16.07 -12.01
C ASN A 85 17.37 -15.39 -13.24
N SER A 86 17.90 -15.72 -14.42
CA SER A 86 17.27 -15.33 -15.68
C SER A 86 15.92 -16.05 -15.84
N TYR A 87 14.91 -15.34 -16.31
CA TYR A 87 13.58 -15.91 -16.54
C TYR A 87 13.63 -17.13 -17.48
N ASP A 88 14.46 -17.08 -18.52
CA ASP A 88 14.59 -18.15 -19.49
C ASP A 88 15.15 -19.44 -18.88
N SER A 89 15.98 -19.31 -17.85
CA SER A 89 16.61 -20.43 -17.12
C SER A 89 15.64 -21.18 -16.20
N LEU A 90 14.46 -20.63 -15.96
CA LEU A 90 13.47 -21.24 -15.07
C LEU A 90 12.84 -22.48 -15.72
N VAL A 91 12.55 -23.48 -14.89
CA VAL A 91 11.90 -24.71 -15.33
C VAL A 91 10.42 -24.45 -15.58
N GLN A 92 9.91 -25.00 -16.68
CA GLN A 92 8.48 -25.00 -16.97
C GLN A 92 7.80 -26.16 -16.21
N PRO A 93 6.79 -25.88 -15.38
CA PRO A 93 6.05 -26.91 -14.66
C PRO A 93 5.21 -27.77 -15.61
N LYS A 94 4.92 -29.01 -15.21
CA LYS A 94 3.98 -29.84 -15.95
C LYS A 94 2.54 -29.29 -15.79
N PRO A 95 1.64 -29.48 -16.76
CA PRO A 95 0.26 -28.99 -16.65
C PRO A 95 -0.48 -29.44 -15.38
N SER A 96 -0.24 -30.68 -14.93
CA SER A 96 -0.81 -31.22 -13.68
C SER A 96 -0.28 -30.52 -12.42
N GLU A 97 0.97 -30.04 -12.46
CA GLU A 97 1.59 -29.32 -11.35
C GLU A 97 1.07 -27.89 -11.28
N VAL A 98 0.82 -27.25 -12.43
CA VAL A 98 0.28 -25.87 -12.49
C VAL A 98 -1.03 -25.75 -11.72
N SER A 99 -2.00 -26.63 -11.96
CA SER A 99 -3.28 -26.59 -11.23
C SER A 99 -3.08 -26.76 -9.71
N THR A 100 -2.15 -27.63 -9.30
CA THR A 100 -1.81 -27.83 -7.88
C THR A 100 -1.17 -26.57 -7.27
N MET A 101 -0.28 -25.90 -8.02
CA MET A 101 0.38 -24.67 -7.58
C MET A 101 -0.59 -23.50 -7.49
N LEU A 102 -1.47 -23.34 -8.48
CA LEU A 102 -2.51 -22.31 -8.50
C LEU A 102 -3.49 -22.46 -7.34
N ASN A 103 -3.88 -23.70 -6.99
CA ASN A 103 -4.73 -23.93 -5.83
C ASN A 103 -4.08 -23.51 -4.50
N LYS A 104 -2.76 -23.35 -4.45
CA LYS A 104 -2.01 -22.82 -3.30
C LYS A 104 -1.74 -21.31 -3.38
N LEU A 105 -2.18 -20.63 -4.44
CA LEU A 105 -1.92 -19.21 -4.69
C LEU A 105 -3.08 -18.33 -4.23
N VAL A 106 -2.74 -17.13 -3.76
CA VAL A 106 -3.64 -15.98 -3.58
C VAL A 106 -3.08 -14.81 -4.39
N VAL A 107 -3.94 -14.09 -5.12
CA VAL A 107 -3.52 -12.90 -5.86
C VAL A 107 -3.97 -11.66 -5.10
N ILE A 108 -3.04 -10.79 -4.71
CA ILE A 108 -3.31 -9.49 -4.09
C ILE A 108 -3.00 -8.38 -5.08
N LYS A 109 -3.97 -7.50 -5.33
CA LYS A 109 -3.76 -6.27 -6.09
C LYS A 109 -3.80 -5.06 -5.17
N LEU A 110 -2.78 -4.22 -5.28
CA LEU A 110 -2.68 -2.96 -4.56
C LEU A 110 -3.60 -1.93 -5.22
N ASN A 111 -4.67 -1.54 -4.51
CA ASN A 111 -5.79 -0.74 -4.99
C ASN A 111 -6.04 0.54 -4.15
N GLY A 112 -5.00 1.02 -3.45
CA GLY A 112 -5.08 2.24 -2.64
C GLY A 112 -4.89 3.55 -3.42
N GLY A 113 -4.53 3.47 -4.71
CA GLY A 113 -4.15 4.62 -5.51
C GLY A 113 -5.34 5.36 -6.13
N LEU A 114 -5.29 6.69 -6.09
CA LEU A 114 -6.23 7.57 -6.79
C LEU A 114 -5.76 7.89 -8.22
N GLY A 115 -6.73 8.18 -9.09
CA GLY A 115 -6.53 8.58 -10.48
C GLY A 115 -6.19 10.06 -10.68
N THR A 116 -5.83 10.79 -9.63
CA THR A 116 -5.66 12.26 -9.66
C THR A 116 -4.60 12.72 -10.66
N SER A 117 -3.50 11.96 -10.79
CA SER A 117 -2.46 12.20 -11.80
C SER A 117 -2.96 12.07 -13.25
N MET A 118 -4.07 11.36 -13.45
CA MET A 118 -4.74 11.18 -14.75
C MET A 118 -5.96 12.11 -14.90
N GLY A 119 -6.18 13.04 -13.97
CA GLY A 119 -7.32 13.96 -13.98
C GLY A 119 -8.64 13.36 -13.51
N CYS A 120 -8.62 12.19 -12.85
CA CYS A 120 -9.83 11.54 -12.33
C CYS A 120 -9.91 11.67 -10.79
N ALA A 121 -11.09 11.96 -10.26
CA ALA A 121 -11.33 12.13 -8.83
C ALA A 121 -11.44 10.82 -8.03
N GLY A 122 -11.59 9.67 -8.71
CA GLY A 122 -11.83 8.37 -8.08
C GLY A 122 -10.62 7.42 -8.06
N PRO A 123 -10.83 6.15 -7.64
CA PRO A 123 -9.80 5.12 -7.67
C PRO A 123 -9.22 4.95 -9.07
N LYS A 124 -7.90 4.81 -9.15
CA LYS A 124 -7.21 4.60 -10.43
C LYS A 124 -7.70 3.33 -11.14
N SER A 125 -8.09 2.33 -10.36
CA SER A 125 -8.56 1.05 -10.85
C SER A 125 -9.91 1.11 -11.59
N LEU A 126 -10.72 2.14 -11.35
CA LEU A 126 -12.03 2.33 -11.99
C LEU A 126 -11.95 3.11 -13.31
N ILE A 127 -10.76 3.58 -13.69
CA ILE A 127 -10.56 4.27 -14.96
C ILE A 127 -10.76 3.26 -16.11
N PRO A 128 -11.61 3.55 -17.11
CA PRO A 128 -11.76 2.70 -18.29
C PRO A 128 -10.44 2.62 -19.06
N VAL A 129 -10.01 1.40 -19.38
CA VAL A 129 -8.75 1.13 -20.08
C VAL A 129 -8.99 0.66 -21.50
N ARG A 130 -9.84 -0.37 -21.68
CA ARG A 130 -10.09 -0.98 -22.99
C ARG A 130 -11.53 -1.44 -23.10
N GLU A 131 -12.18 -1.11 -24.22
CA GLU A 131 -13.54 -1.58 -24.53
C GLU A 131 -14.56 -1.31 -23.41
N GLY A 132 -14.40 -0.18 -22.71
CA GLY A 132 -15.24 0.21 -21.57
C GLY A 132 -14.94 -0.50 -20.25
N LYS A 133 -14.00 -1.46 -20.23
CA LYS A 133 -13.56 -2.18 -19.03
C LYS A 133 -12.50 -1.40 -18.27
N ASN A 134 -12.61 -1.38 -16.95
CA ASN A 134 -11.61 -0.79 -16.07
C ASN A 134 -10.55 -1.84 -15.63
N PHE A 135 -9.58 -1.45 -14.80
CA PHE A 135 -8.53 -2.37 -14.34
C PHE A 135 -9.06 -3.50 -13.45
N ILE A 136 -10.10 -3.24 -12.64
CA ILE A 136 -10.76 -4.28 -11.84
C ILE A 136 -11.41 -5.30 -12.76
N ASP A 137 -12.17 -4.86 -13.76
CA ASP A 137 -12.86 -5.75 -14.70
C ASP A 137 -11.85 -6.66 -15.42
N LEU A 138 -10.77 -6.08 -15.95
CA LEU A 138 -9.73 -6.84 -16.64
C LEU A 138 -9.03 -7.84 -15.72
N THR A 139 -8.75 -7.46 -14.47
CA THR A 139 -8.14 -8.37 -13.50
C THR A 139 -9.08 -9.51 -13.14
N VAL A 140 -10.36 -9.21 -12.93
CA VAL A 140 -11.39 -10.21 -12.61
C VAL A 140 -11.54 -11.21 -13.75
N GLU A 141 -11.53 -10.73 -15.00
CA GLU A 141 -11.57 -11.58 -16.20
C GLU A 141 -10.33 -12.48 -16.29
N GLN A 142 -9.12 -11.94 -16.06
CA GLN A 142 -7.89 -12.73 -16.06
C GLN A 142 -7.92 -13.88 -15.03
N ILE A 143 -8.36 -13.60 -13.79
CA ILE A 143 -8.45 -14.63 -12.74
C ILE A 143 -9.57 -15.62 -13.04
N LYS A 144 -10.68 -15.16 -13.61
CA LYS A 144 -11.76 -16.05 -14.03
C LYS A 144 -11.30 -17.02 -15.12
N GLU A 145 -10.67 -16.52 -16.16
CA GLU A 145 -10.13 -17.33 -17.27
C GLU A 145 -9.08 -18.32 -16.74
N LEU A 146 -8.19 -17.88 -15.85
CA LEU A 146 -7.22 -18.74 -15.18
C LEU A 146 -7.90 -19.91 -14.43
N ASN A 147 -8.94 -19.62 -13.66
CA ASN A 147 -9.69 -20.62 -12.91
C ASN A 147 -10.45 -21.60 -13.82
N GLU A 148 -11.01 -21.12 -14.93
CA GLU A 148 -11.70 -21.93 -15.92
C GLU A 148 -10.75 -22.87 -16.68
N ILE A 149 -9.59 -22.37 -17.14
CA ILE A 149 -8.60 -23.14 -17.91
C ILE A 149 -7.93 -24.22 -17.06
N TYR A 150 -7.52 -23.90 -15.83
CA TYR A 150 -6.74 -24.82 -14.98
C TYR A 150 -7.58 -25.56 -13.94
N HIS A 151 -8.91 -25.38 -13.98
CA HIS A 151 -9.87 -25.98 -13.06
C HIS A 151 -9.47 -25.78 -11.58
N CYS A 152 -9.12 -24.55 -11.23
CA CYS A 152 -8.66 -24.16 -9.89
C CYS A 152 -9.51 -23.03 -9.30
N ASP A 153 -9.31 -22.75 -8.01
CA ASP A 153 -9.99 -21.65 -7.32
C ASP A 153 -8.97 -20.68 -6.70
N VAL A 154 -8.43 -19.80 -7.55
CA VAL A 154 -7.53 -18.72 -7.16
C VAL A 154 -8.37 -17.52 -6.69
N PRO A 155 -8.24 -17.11 -5.41
CA PRO A 155 -8.91 -15.92 -4.92
C PRO A 155 -8.16 -14.65 -5.32
N LEU A 156 -8.93 -13.61 -5.65
CA LEU A 156 -8.46 -12.24 -5.84
C LEU A 156 -8.70 -11.44 -4.56
N VAL A 157 -7.69 -10.69 -4.12
CA VAL A 157 -7.79 -9.81 -2.96
C VAL A 157 -7.40 -8.40 -3.39
N LEU A 158 -8.25 -7.42 -3.08
CA LEU A 158 -7.98 -6.01 -3.34
C LEU A 158 -7.61 -5.32 -2.02
N MET A 159 -6.40 -4.76 -1.95
CA MET A 159 -5.98 -3.91 -0.84
C MET A 159 -6.39 -2.48 -1.13
N ASN A 160 -7.46 -2.02 -0.50
CA ASN A 160 -8.03 -0.70 -0.70
C ASN A 160 -7.38 0.33 0.26
N SER A 161 -7.75 1.60 0.08
CA SER A 161 -7.57 2.65 1.08
C SER A 161 -8.94 3.21 1.43
N PHE A 162 -9.03 4.00 2.50
CA PHE A 162 -10.24 4.76 2.77
C PHE A 162 -10.72 5.66 1.61
N ASN A 163 -9.82 6.06 0.70
CA ASN A 163 -10.17 6.84 -0.49
C ASN A 163 -10.78 5.99 -1.60
N THR A 164 -10.60 4.67 -1.57
CA THR A 164 -10.95 3.78 -2.67
C THR A 164 -11.91 2.66 -2.30
N ASP A 165 -12.09 2.36 -1.01
CA ASP A 165 -12.83 1.19 -0.53
C ASP A 165 -14.30 1.22 -0.94
N ASN A 166 -15.01 2.30 -0.63
CA ASN A 166 -16.44 2.46 -0.94
C ASN A 166 -16.72 2.36 -2.45
N ASP A 167 -15.95 3.05 -3.28
CA ASP A 167 -16.11 3.04 -4.74
C ASP A 167 -15.78 1.66 -5.33
N THR A 168 -14.79 0.98 -4.76
CA THR A 168 -14.44 -0.40 -5.12
C THR A 168 -15.58 -1.34 -4.77
N GLU A 169 -16.15 -1.26 -3.56
CA GLU A 169 -17.23 -2.12 -3.12
C GLU A 169 -18.48 -1.96 -4.00
N GLN A 170 -18.83 -0.72 -4.35
CA GLN A 170 -19.93 -0.43 -5.27
C GLN A 170 -19.70 -1.03 -6.67
N THR A 171 -18.46 -1.01 -7.15
CA THR A 171 -18.10 -1.63 -8.43
C THR A 171 -18.18 -3.16 -8.34
N LEU A 172 -17.67 -3.75 -7.26
CA LEU A 172 -17.75 -5.19 -7.04
C LEU A 172 -19.19 -5.68 -6.97
N LYS A 173 -20.14 -4.91 -6.42
CA LYS A 173 -21.58 -5.27 -6.39
C LYS A 173 -22.21 -5.38 -7.78
N LYS A 174 -21.65 -4.70 -8.79
CA LYS A 174 -22.12 -4.75 -10.18
C LYS A 174 -21.57 -5.95 -10.95
N LEU A 175 -20.56 -6.64 -10.41
CA LEU A 175 -20.03 -7.86 -11.02
C LEU A 175 -21.05 -8.99 -10.92
N GLY A 176 -21.28 -9.69 -12.03
CA GLY A 176 -22.23 -10.79 -12.10
C GLY A 176 -21.84 -12.01 -11.25
N GLU A 177 -22.76 -12.98 -11.17
CA GLU A 177 -22.64 -14.17 -10.30
C GLU A 177 -21.45 -15.08 -10.65
N LYS A 178 -20.99 -15.09 -11.91
CA LYS A 178 -19.86 -15.92 -12.38
C LYS A 178 -18.49 -15.28 -12.15
N ARG A 179 -18.28 -14.67 -10.99
CA ARG A 179 -17.00 -14.05 -10.61
C ARG A 179 -16.16 -14.99 -9.74
N PRO A 180 -14.81 -14.90 -9.79
CA PRO A 180 -13.94 -15.61 -8.86
C PRO A 180 -14.20 -15.16 -7.42
N GLN A 181 -13.63 -15.86 -6.43
CA GLN A 181 -13.67 -15.40 -5.06
C GLN A 181 -12.90 -14.08 -4.92
N ILE A 182 -13.61 -12.99 -4.63
CA ILE A 182 -13.02 -11.66 -4.42
C ILE A 182 -13.15 -11.28 -2.95
N PHE A 183 -12.03 -10.86 -2.35
CA PHE A 183 -11.96 -10.31 -1.01
C PHE A 183 -11.40 -8.90 -1.05
N THR A 184 -11.78 -8.07 -0.09
CA THR A 184 -11.24 -6.73 0.10
C THR A 184 -10.73 -6.60 1.53
N PHE A 185 -9.70 -5.78 1.71
CA PHE A 185 -9.35 -5.25 3.02
C PHE A 185 -8.78 -3.84 2.85
N GLU A 186 -8.99 -3.00 3.86
CA GLU A 186 -8.46 -1.65 3.87
C GLU A 186 -7.07 -1.61 4.53
N GLN A 187 -6.16 -0.82 3.94
CA GLN A 187 -4.89 -0.49 4.58
C GLN A 187 -5.07 0.55 5.70
N ASN A 188 -4.04 0.78 6.52
CA ASN A 188 -4.16 1.77 7.60
C ASN A 188 -4.38 3.19 7.07
N ARG A 189 -4.88 4.03 7.97
CA ARG A 189 -4.96 5.48 7.82
C ARG A 189 -4.12 6.13 8.92
N PHE A 190 -3.10 6.89 8.55
CA PHE A 190 -2.21 7.58 9.51
C PHE A 190 -2.31 9.10 9.40
N PRO A 191 -2.11 9.83 10.51
CA PRO A 191 -2.18 11.28 10.52
C PRO A 191 -0.95 11.86 9.83
N ARG A 192 -1.17 12.85 8.96
CA ARG A 192 -0.09 13.66 8.41
C ARG A 192 0.51 14.51 9.52
N LEU A 193 1.83 14.62 9.51
CA LEU A 193 2.58 15.42 10.49
C LEU A 193 3.03 16.73 9.85
N SER A 194 3.04 17.81 10.63
CA SER A 194 3.71 19.05 10.24
C SER A 194 5.23 18.82 10.17
N ALA A 195 5.85 19.25 9.08
CA ALA A 195 7.31 19.18 8.93
C ALA A 195 8.05 20.07 9.94
N GLU A 196 7.39 21.12 10.45
CA GLU A 196 7.98 22.07 11.41
C GLU A 196 7.93 21.52 12.83
N THR A 197 6.77 20.99 13.25
CA THR A 197 6.54 20.61 14.65
C THR A 197 6.68 19.10 14.90
N GLY A 198 6.61 18.27 13.86
CA GLY A 198 6.59 16.81 14.00
C GLY A 198 5.29 16.26 14.62
N LEU A 199 4.27 17.10 14.80
CA LEU A 199 2.98 16.76 15.38
C LEU A 199 1.90 16.65 14.30
N PRO A 200 0.78 15.95 14.56
CA PRO A 200 -0.34 15.85 13.64
C PRO A 200 -0.82 17.22 13.17
N LEU A 201 -1.13 17.32 11.88
CA LEU A 201 -1.76 18.51 11.34
C LEU A 201 -3.07 18.76 12.09
N LYS A 202 -3.21 19.99 12.59
CA LYS A 202 -4.44 20.47 13.20
C LYS A 202 -5.13 21.38 12.19
N PHE A 203 -6.44 21.34 12.18
CA PHE A 203 -7.23 22.27 11.39
C PHE A 203 -7.88 23.27 12.36
N ASN A 204 -8.03 24.52 11.92
CA ASN A 204 -8.73 25.58 12.66
C ASN A 204 -10.03 25.99 11.92
N GLY A 205 -11.21 25.49 12.29
CA GLY A 205 -12.51 25.83 11.66
C GLY A 205 -13.60 24.74 11.67
N THR A 206 -14.70 24.97 10.94
CA THR A 206 -15.80 24.02 10.68
C THR A 206 -15.61 23.35 9.32
N TYR A 207 -15.61 22.00 9.26
CA TYR A 207 -15.09 21.26 8.09
C TYR A 207 -16.12 20.59 7.21
N SER A 208 -15.82 20.59 5.90
CA SER A 208 -16.33 19.57 4.99
C SER A 208 -15.60 18.23 5.22
N LYS A 209 -16.16 17.12 4.74
CA LYS A 209 -15.55 15.79 4.89
C LYS A 209 -14.19 15.69 4.18
N SER A 210 -14.04 16.32 3.02
CA SER A 210 -12.78 16.31 2.25
C SER A 210 -11.63 16.98 3.01
N ASP A 211 -11.90 18.07 3.74
CA ASP A 211 -10.87 18.76 4.53
C ASP A 211 -10.33 17.87 5.64
N ARG A 212 -11.18 16.99 6.20
CA ARG A 212 -10.78 16.02 7.23
C ARG A 212 -9.92 14.91 6.65
N ASP A 213 -10.28 14.38 5.48
CA ASP A 213 -9.52 13.30 4.83
C ASP A 213 -8.08 13.73 4.47
N GLU A 214 -7.86 15.03 4.19
CA GLU A 214 -6.51 15.58 3.95
C GLU A 214 -5.58 15.56 5.17
N LEU A 215 -6.12 15.45 6.38
CA LEU A 215 -5.32 15.28 7.60
C LEU A 215 -4.70 13.90 7.70
N TRP A 216 -5.11 12.98 6.83
CA TRP A 216 -4.69 11.60 6.86
C TRP A 216 -4.02 11.17 5.54
N TYR A 217 -3.32 10.06 5.60
CA TYR A 217 -2.76 9.41 4.43
C TYR A 217 -2.71 7.89 4.61
N PRO A 218 -2.84 7.12 3.51
CA PRO A 218 -2.51 5.71 3.54
C PRO A 218 -0.97 5.55 3.59
N PRO A 219 -0.39 4.70 4.46
CA PRO A 219 1.06 4.56 4.65
C PRO A 219 1.78 3.78 3.54
N GLY A 220 1.28 3.88 2.31
CA GLY A 220 1.83 3.23 1.14
C GLY A 220 1.65 1.71 1.12
N HIS A 221 2.11 1.08 0.04
CA HIS A 221 1.89 -0.35 -0.20
C HIS A 221 2.66 -1.27 0.76
N GLY A 222 3.65 -0.76 1.51
CA GLY A 222 4.40 -1.54 2.50
C GLY A 222 3.53 -2.02 3.67
N ASP A 223 2.37 -1.40 3.89
CA ASP A 223 1.43 -1.75 4.94
C ASP A 223 0.63 -3.03 4.64
N VAL A 224 0.74 -3.55 3.41
CA VAL A 224 0.06 -4.77 2.94
C VAL A 224 0.24 -5.95 3.91
N TYR A 225 1.44 -6.16 4.44
CA TYR A 225 1.74 -7.30 5.30
C TYR A 225 0.93 -7.26 6.61
N ARG A 226 0.85 -6.08 7.23
CA ARG A 226 0.19 -5.90 8.53
C ARG A 226 -1.32 -5.91 8.38
N CYS A 227 -1.85 -5.18 7.40
CA CYS A 227 -3.28 -5.14 7.16
C CYS A 227 -3.82 -6.49 6.65
N PHE A 228 -3.05 -7.21 5.84
CA PHE A 228 -3.45 -8.56 5.42
C PHE A 228 -3.48 -9.55 6.60
N GLN A 229 -2.54 -9.45 7.53
CA GLN A 229 -2.59 -10.22 8.78
C GLN A 229 -3.78 -9.81 9.66
N LYS A 230 -3.97 -8.52 9.91
CA LYS A 230 -5.03 -7.99 10.79
C LYS A 230 -6.44 -8.21 10.26
N SER A 231 -6.64 -8.21 8.94
CA SER A 231 -7.93 -8.51 8.32
C SER A 231 -8.42 -9.95 8.56
N GLY A 232 -7.54 -10.84 9.07
CA GLY A 232 -7.84 -12.26 9.25
C GLY A 232 -7.81 -13.07 7.96
N LEU A 233 -7.67 -12.42 6.80
CA LEU A 233 -7.56 -13.08 5.50
C LEU A 233 -6.31 -13.95 5.42
N LEU A 234 -5.18 -13.50 5.97
CA LEU A 234 -3.96 -14.32 6.07
C LEU A 234 -4.25 -15.68 6.72
N LYS A 235 -4.84 -15.67 7.92
CA LYS A 235 -5.19 -16.88 8.67
C LYS A 235 -6.21 -17.73 7.89
N LYS A 236 -7.22 -17.10 7.29
CA LYS A 236 -8.22 -17.77 6.47
C LYS A 236 -7.58 -18.54 5.30
N PHE A 237 -6.68 -17.91 4.56
CA PHE A 237 -6.04 -18.52 3.40
C PHE A 237 -5.04 -19.61 3.79
N MET A 238 -4.31 -19.43 4.88
CA MET A 238 -3.46 -20.50 5.41
C MET A 238 -4.28 -21.74 5.80
N LEU A 239 -5.43 -21.55 6.45
CA LEU A 239 -6.34 -22.64 6.81
C LEU A 239 -6.98 -23.32 5.59
N SER A 240 -7.15 -22.62 4.48
CA SER A 240 -7.61 -23.20 3.21
C SER A 240 -6.49 -23.79 2.34
N GLY A 241 -5.28 -23.94 2.89
CA GLY A 241 -4.16 -24.59 2.21
C GLY A 241 -3.41 -23.72 1.21
N LYS A 242 -3.59 -22.40 1.24
CA LYS A 242 -2.82 -21.45 0.43
C LYS A 242 -1.42 -21.26 1.03
N GLU A 243 -0.40 -21.25 0.17
CA GLU A 243 1.03 -21.16 0.53
C GLU A 243 1.75 -19.96 -0.10
N TRP A 244 1.20 -19.36 -1.16
CA TRP A 244 1.85 -18.28 -1.91
C TRP A 244 0.93 -17.10 -2.11
N VAL A 245 1.52 -15.90 -2.14
CA VAL A 245 0.82 -14.66 -2.45
C VAL A 245 1.55 -13.98 -3.59
N PHE A 246 0.83 -13.66 -4.66
CA PHE A 246 1.31 -12.82 -5.74
C PHE A 246 0.80 -11.39 -5.54
N ILE A 247 1.70 -10.44 -5.28
CA ILE A 247 1.37 -9.03 -5.08
C ILE A 247 1.76 -8.23 -6.32
N SER A 248 0.85 -7.43 -6.85
CA SER A 248 1.19 -6.42 -7.85
C SER A 248 0.28 -5.20 -7.74
N ASN A 249 0.65 -4.11 -8.41
CA ASN A 249 -0.29 -3.00 -8.59
C ASN A 249 -1.45 -3.41 -9.51
N ILE A 250 -2.62 -2.81 -9.27
CA ILE A 250 -3.81 -3.01 -10.11
C ILE A 250 -3.67 -2.35 -11.49
N ASP A 251 -2.87 -1.28 -11.60
CA ASP A 251 -2.62 -0.56 -12.85
C ASP A 251 -1.57 -1.21 -13.76
N ASN A 252 -0.88 -2.26 -13.27
CA ASN A 252 0.03 -3.06 -14.06
C ASN A 252 -0.72 -4.25 -14.71
N LEU A 253 -1.23 -4.03 -15.92
CA LEU A 253 -1.92 -5.08 -16.70
C LEU A 253 -1.01 -6.23 -17.16
N GLY A 254 0.32 -6.01 -17.17
CA GLY A 254 1.30 -7.06 -17.49
C GLY A 254 1.62 -7.99 -16.32
N ALA A 255 1.17 -7.65 -15.11
CA ALA A 255 1.33 -8.49 -13.92
C ALA A 255 0.26 -9.59 -13.87
N THR A 256 0.28 -10.49 -14.85
CA THR A 256 -0.54 -11.70 -14.90
C THR A 256 0.10 -12.81 -14.05
N VAL A 257 -0.70 -13.81 -13.67
CA VAL A 257 -0.16 -15.02 -13.03
C VAL A 257 0.58 -15.82 -14.09
N ASP A 258 1.89 -15.97 -13.91
CA ASP A 258 2.72 -16.74 -14.82
C ASP A 258 2.59 -18.24 -14.51
N THR A 259 2.12 -18.99 -15.50
CA THR A 259 2.04 -20.45 -15.46
C THR A 259 3.09 -21.12 -16.35
N GLY A 260 3.82 -20.35 -17.17
CA GLY A 260 4.82 -20.83 -18.11
C GLY A 260 6.16 -21.17 -17.44
N LYS A 261 6.44 -20.58 -16.28
CA LYS A 261 7.63 -20.84 -15.48
C LYS A 261 7.26 -21.04 -14.01
N SER A 262 8.03 -21.83 -13.27
CA SER A 262 7.87 -21.97 -11.82
C SER A 262 8.32 -20.69 -11.10
N VAL A 263 7.47 -19.66 -11.08
CA VAL A 263 7.73 -18.37 -10.43
C VAL A 263 6.68 -18.16 -9.34
N TYR A 264 7.05 -18.38 -8.07
CA TYR A 264 6.22 -17.90 -6.96
C TYR A 264 7.10 -17.32 -5.85
N VAL A 265 6.81 -16.07 -5.50
CA VAL A 265 7.45 -15.33 -4.42
C VAL A 265 6.76 -15.71 -3.10
N SER A 266 7.53 -16.20 -2.13
CA SER A 266 7.01 -16.66 -0.83
C SER A 266 6.73 -15.47 0.06
N ILE A 267 5.47 -15.26 0.44
CA ILE A 267 5.12 -14.34 1.54
C ILE A 267 4.45 -15.10 2.69
N LEU A 268 3.67 -16.16 2.42
CA LEU A 268 2.91 -16.86 3.48
C LEU A 268 3.74 -17.84 4.31
N LYS A 269 4.81 -18.43 3.78
CA LYS A 269 5.62 -19.43 4.52
C LYS A 269 6.53 -18.83 5.60
N ARG A 270 6.61 -17.50 5.72
CA ARG A 270 7.56 -16.79 6.61
C ARG A 270 6.95 -15.67 7.46
N LEU A 271 5.62 -15.52 7.48
CA LEU A 271 4.89 -14.64 8.40
C LEU A 271 4.24 -15.45 9.53
#